data_AF-A0A941P3G1-F1
#
_entry.id   AF-A0A941P3G1-F1
#
_cell.length_a   1.000
_cell.length_b   1.000
_cell.length_c   1.000
_cell.angle_alpha   90.00
_cell.angle_beta   90.00
_cell.angle_gamma   90.00
#
_symmetry.space_group_name_H-M   'P 1'
#
loop_
_entity.id
_entity.type
_entity.pdbx_description
1 polymer ?
#
loop_
_entity_poly.entity_id
_entity_poly.type
_entity_poly.pdbx_seq_one_letter_code
_entity_poly.pdbx_strand_id
1 'polypeptide(L)'
;MIPNLINTLTGLVLAYSVVLNPTWIERRYFPLLGFAAIMLVMALWARRSDAHAWFSTVNIVLAILLGVLALLPLATLPYLTFWTGFWVGCAVPVIAFWAALYRPRPVAA
;
A
#
# COMPACT_ATOMS: atom_id res chain seq x y z
N MET A 1 -9.21 -1.40 12.33
CA MET A 1 -9.70 -2.49 11.44
C MET A 1 -10.09 -1.99 10.05
N ILE A 2 -11.09 -1.11 9.91
CA ILE A 2 -11.54 -0.62 8.59
C ILE A 2 -10.40 -0.03 7.72
N PRO A 3 -9.48 0.81 8.25
CA PRO A 3 -8.41 1.37 7.42
C PRO A 3 -7.48 0.29 6.86
N ASN A 4 -7.21 -0.76 7.65
CA ASN A 4 -6.40 -1.89 7.23
C ASN A 4 -7.09 -2.76 6.17
N LEU A 5 -8.42 -2.93 6.26
CA LEU A 5 -9.17 -3.64 5.21
C LEU A 5 -9.16 -2.87 3.90
N ILE A 6 -9.32 -1.55 3.95
CA ILE A 6 -9.21 -0.70 2.75
C ILE A 6 -7.80 -0.82 2.17
N ASN A 7 -6.74 -0.69 2.97
CA ASN A 7 -5.36 -0.91 2.51
C ASN A 7 -5.13 -2.29 1.90
N THR A 8 -5.78 -3.32 2.45
CA THR A 8 -5.72 -4.66 1.89
C THR A 8 -6.33 -4.70 0.49
N LEU A 9 -7.54 -4.17 0.32
CA LEU A 9 -8.20 -4.13 -0.98
C LEU A 9 -7.43 -3.26 -1.97
N THR A 10 -6.98 -2.07 -1.56
CA THR A 10 -6.19 -1.15 -2.39
C THR A 10 -4.89 -1.79 -2.87
N GLY A 11 -4.19 -2.52 -1.99
CA GLY A 11 -2.98 -3.27 -2.36
C GLY A 11 -3.24 -4.38 -3.37
N LEU A 12 -4.30 -5.16 -3.18
CA LEU A 12 -4.70 -6.20 -4.12
C LEU A 12 -5.10 -5.64 -5.48
N VAL A 13 -5.84 -4.53 -5.51
CA VAL A 13 -6.18 -3.83 -6.74
C VAL A 13 -4.93 -3.30 -7.43
N LEU A 14 -3.97 -2.74 -6.68
CA LEU A 14 -2.69 -2.32 -7.26
C LEU A 14 -1.94 -3.50 -7.89
N ALA A 15 -1.78 -4.62 -7.16
CA ALA A 15 -1.12 -5.82 -7.69
C ALA A 15 -1.83 -6.34 -8.96
N TYR A 16 -3.16 -6.40 -8.93
CA TYR A 16 -3.98 -6.76 -10.09
C TYR A 16 -3.72 -5.81 -11.27
N SER A 17 -3.74 -4.51 -11.04
CA SER A 17 -3.50 -3.50 -12.07
C SER A 17 -2.09 -3.60 -12.66
N VAL A 18 -1.07 -3.82 -11.83
CA VAL A 18 0.33 -3.97 -12.28
C VAL A 18 0.52 -5.20 -13.16
N VAL A 19 -0.12 -6.33 -12.80
CA VAL A 19 0.08 -7.61 -13.50
C VAL A 19 -0.76 -7.71 -14.77
N LEU A 20 -2.06 -7.36 -14.70
CA LEU A 20 -3.01 -7.61 -15.79
C LEU A 20 -3.22 -6.40 -16.70
N ASN A 21 -3.00 -5.18 -16.21
CA ASN A 21 -3.25 -3.96 -16.96
C ASN A 21 -2.13 -2.91 -16.73
N PRO A 22 -0.85 -3.22 -17.03
CA PRO A 22 0.28 -2.32 -16.74
C PRO A 22 0.12 -0.94 -17.38
N THR A 23 -0.51 -0.88 -18.56
CA THR A 23 -0.82 0.38 -19.27
C THR A 23 -1.73 1.32 -18.48
N TRP A 24 -2.52 0.83 -17.51
CA TRP A 24 -3.33 1.69 -16.64
C TRP A 24 -2.49 2.45 -15.64
N ILE A 25 -1.36 1.89 -15.23
CA ILE A 25 -0.46 2.48 -14.24
C ILE A 25 0.55 3.41 -14.92
N GLU A 26 0.97 3.05 -16.13
CA GLU A 26 1.87 3.84 -16.96
C GLU A 26 1.21 5.10 -17.53
N ARG A 27 -0.13 5.20 -17.51
CA ARG A 27 -0.87 6.42 -17.85
C ARG A 27 -0.57 7.52 -16.83
N ARG A 28 0.45 8.31 -17.17
CA ARG A 28 0.89 9.60 -16.63
C ARG A 28 0.21 10.05 -15.31
N TYR A 29 0.97 9.90 -14.22
CA TYR A 29 0.82 10.48 -12.88
C TYR A 29 -0.39 10.07 -12.02
N PHE A 30 -1.60 10.07 -12.56
CA PHE A 30 -2.80 10.02 -11.72
C PHE A 30 -3.08 8.68 -11.01
N PRO A 31 -2.93 7.51 -11.65
CA PRO A 31 -3.34 6.22 -11.06
C PRO A 31 -2.44 5.81 -9.90
N LEU A 32 -1.11 5.81 -10.11
CA LEU A 32 -0.13 5.40 -9.11
C LEU A 32 -0.15 6.34 -7.89
N LEU A 33 -0.28 7.65 -8.15
CA LEU A 33 -0.42 8.65 -7.09
C LEU A 33 -1.73 8.47 -6.30
N GLY A 34 -2.83 8.10 -6.97
CA GLY A 34 -4.08 7.76 -6.33
C GLY A 34 -3.95 6.59 -5.36
N PHE A 35 -3.30 5.50 -5.79
CA PHE A 35 -3.00 4.36 -4.89
C PHE A 35 -2.13 4.79 -3.71
N ALA A 36 -1.06 5.54 -3.96
CA ALA A 36 -0.16 6.03 -2.91
C ALA A 36 -0.91 6.90 -1.89
N ALA A 37 -1.76 7.81 -2.35
CA ALA A 37 -2.55 8.69 -1.48
C ALA A 37 -3.53 7.90 -0.62
N ILE A 38 -4.30 6.98 -1.22
CA ILE A 38 -5.23 6.12 -0.47
C ILE A 38 -4.47 5.30 0.58
N MET A 39 -3.38 4.66 0.17
CA MET A 39 -2.57 3.84 1.07
C MET A 39 -2.01 4.63 2.25
N LEU A 40 -1.51 5.84 1.97
CA LEU A 40 -0.94 6.73 2.98
C LEU A 40 -2.00 7.20 3.98
N VAL A 41 -3.13 7.72 3.50
CA VAL A 41 -4.21 8.21 4.37
C VAL A 41 -4.76 7.08 5.25
N MET A 42 -4.99 5.91 4.68
CA MET A 42 -5.45 4.75 5.43
C MET A 42 -4.41 4.24 6.42
N ALA A 43 -3.11 4.24 6.07
CA ALA A 43 -2.07 3.83 7.00
C ALA A 43 -1.91 4.82 8.16
N LEU A 44 -1.99 6.13 7.92
CA LEU A 44 -2.00 7.16 8.97
C LEU A 44 -3.20 7.02 9.89
N TRP A 45 -4.37 6.69 9.35
CA TRP A 45 -5.56 6.43 10.16
C TRP A 45 -5.43 5.13 10.97
N ALA A 46 -4.92 4.05 10.36
CA ALA A 46 -4.68 2.77 11.01
C ALA A 46 -3.76 2.90 12.23
N ARG A 47 -2.77 3.81 12.17
CA ARG A 47 -1.80 4.06 13.25
C ARG A 47 -2.44 4.33 14.60
N ARG A 48 -3.63 4.94 14.63
CA ARG A 48 -4.35 5.25 15.87
C ARG A 48 -5.06 4.04 16.49
N SER A 49 -5.31 3.00 15.68
CA SER A 49 -6.10 1.83 16.07
C SER A 49 -5.30 0.52 16.10
N ASP A 50 -4.11 0.50 15.51
CA ASP A 50 -3.28 -0.70 15.44
C ASP A 50 -2.66 -1.03 16.79
N ALA A 51 -2.65 -2.33 17.13
CA ALA A 51 -2.03 -2.82 18.36
C ALA A 51 -0.52 -2.55 18.42
N HIS A 52 0.15 -2.58 17.26
CA HIS A 52 1.58 -2.30 17.14
C HIS A 52 1.83 -1.26 16.04
N ALA A 53 2.57 -0.22 16.36
CA ALA A 53 2.83 0.90 15.44
C ALA A 53 3.62 0.51 14.19
N TRP A 54 4.36 -0.61 14.21
CA TRP A 54 5.19 -1.03 13.08
C TRP A 54 4.37 -1.43 11.85
N PHE A 55 3.17 -2.00 12.03
CA PHE A 55 2.29 -2.38 10.92
C PHE A 55 1.94 -1.17 10.04
N SER A 56 1.45 -0.11 10.67
CA SER A 56 1.16 1.16 10.00
C SER A 56 2.42 1.83 9.46
N THR A 57 3.54 1.78 10.18
CA THR A 57 4.81 2.41 9.77
C THR A 57 5.32 1.84 8.45
N VAL A 58 5.32 0.50 8.29
CA VAL A 58 5.75 -0.12 7.03
C VAL A 58 4.84 0.29 5.88
N ASN A 59 3.52 0.30 6.07
CA ASN A 59 2.57 0.71 5.05
C ASN A 59 2.73 2.20 4.67
N ILE A 60 3.04 3.08 5.63
CA ILE A 60 3.37 4.49 5.36
C ILE A 60 4.62 4.60 4.48
N VAL A 61 5.69 3.89 4.83
CA VAL A 61 6.95 3.92 4.06
C VAL A 61 6.72 3.42 2.63
N LEU A 62 5.98 2.32 2.45
CA LEU A 62 5.64 1.79 1.13
C LEU A 62 4.76 2.74 0.32
N ALA A 63 3.80 3.42 0.96
CA ALA A 63 2.97 4.41 0.31
C ALA A 63 3.77 5.66 -0.13
N ILE A 64 4.71 6.11 0.70
CA ILE A 64 5.62 7.21 0.35
C ILE A 64 6.53 6.82 -0.81
N LEU A 65 7.11 5.61 -0.78
CA LEU A 65 7.93 5.09 -1.88
C LEU A 65 7.13 5.07 -3.20
N LEU A 66 5.90 4.58 -3.15
CA LEU A 66 4.99 4.56 -4.29
C LEU A 66 4.66 5.98 -4.78
N GLY A 67 4.46 6.93 -3.85
CA GLY A 67 4.20 8.33 -4.15
C GLY A 67 5.40 9.02 -4.81
N VAL A 68 6.62 8.78 -4.33
CA VAL A 68 7.87 9.29 -4.93
C VAL A 68 8.04 8.72 -6.33
N LEU A 69 7.83 7.40 -6.50
CA LEU A 69 7.87 6.76 -7.81
C LEU A 69 6.85 7.39 -8.76
N ALA A 70 5.64 7.71 -8.28
CA ALA A 70 4.60 8.34 -9.09
C ALA A 70 5.03 9.69 -9.68
N LEU A 71 5.98 10.41 -9.08
CA LEU A 71 6.48 11.69 -9.56
C LEU A 71 7.54 11.57 -10.67
N LEU A 72 8.07 10.35 -10.90
CA LEU A 72 9.05 10.09 -11.94
C LEU A 72 8.39 9.95 -13.32
N PRO A 73 9.16 10.09 -14.42
CA PRO A 73 8.65 9.80 -15.77
C PRO A 73 8.45 8.28 -15.97
N LEU A 74 7.36 7.73 -15.42
CA LEU A 74 7.07 6.28 -15.35
C LEU A 74 7.21 5.54 -16.68
N ALA A 75 6.82 6.19 -17.80
CA ALA A 75 6.93 5.61 -19.15
C ALA A 75 8.38 5.32 -19.59
N THR A 76 9.37 5.96 -18.97
CA THR A 76 10.80 5.71 -19.23
C THR A 76 11.40 4.64 -18.34
N LEU A 77 10.67 4.20 -17.30
CA LEU A 77 11.14 3.25 -16.28
C LEU A 77 10.13 2.10 -16.07
N PRO A 78 9.75 1.35 -17.12
CA PRO A 78 8.66 0.37 -17.05
C PRO A 78 8.96 -0.77 -16.07
N TYR A 79 10.18 -1.30 -16.06
CA TYR A 79 10.57 -2.36 -15.13
C TYR A 79 10.56 -1.92 -13.68
N LEU A 80 11.04 -0.70 -13.39
CA LEU A 80 11.03 -0.16 -12.03
C LEU A 80 9.59 0.07 -11.55
N THR A 81 8.75 0.62 -12.43
CA THR A 81 7.33 0.87 -12.16
C THR A 81 6.59 -0.43 -11.86
N PHE A 82 6.79 -1.44 -12.72
CA PHE A 82 6.22 -2.76 -12.54
C PHE A 82 6.68 -3.42 -11.24
N TRP A 83 7.99 -3.59 -11.02
CA TRP A 83 8.49 -4.33 -9.86
C TRP A 83 8.16 -3.64 -8.55
N THR A 84 8.29 -2.30 -8.49
CA THR A 84 7.96 -1.56 -7.27
C THR A 84 6.46 -1.61 -7.00
N GLY A 85 5.62 -1.38 -8.01
CA GLY A 85 4.17 -1.48 -7.87
C GLY A 85 3.73 -2.88 -7.45
N PHE A 86 4.33 -3.92 -8.02
CA PHE A 86 4.05 -5.31 -7.68
C PHE A 86 4.41 -5.62 -6.22
N TRP A 87 5.64 -5.31 -5.80
CA TRP A 87 6.08 -5.59 -4.43
C TRP A 87 5.29 -4.79 -3.39
N VAL A 88 4.99 -3.51 -3.65
CA VAL A 88 4.10 -2.71 -2.80
C VAL A 88 2.69 -3.31 -2.76
N GLY A 89 2.15 -3.67 -3.93
CA GLY A 89 0.85 -4.32 -4.08
C GLY A 89 0.74 -5.68 -3.38
N CYS A 90 1.85 -6.38 -3.13
CA CYS A 90 1.87 -7.61 -2.35
C CYS A 90 2.12 -7.37 -0.85
N ALA A 91 3.06 -6.49 -0.49
CA ALA A 91 3.46 -6.29 0.89
C ALA A 91 2.40 -5.55 1.73
N VAL A 92 1.82 -4.47 1.18
CA VAL A 92 0.79 -3.68 1.87
C VAL A 92 -0.41 -4.53 2.29
N PRO A 93 -1.03 -5.37 1.42
CA PRO A 93 -2.18 -6.15 1.84
C PRO A 93 -1.85 -7.24 2.84
N VAL A 94 -0.68 -7.88 2.74
CA VAL A 94 -0.26 -8.88 3.73
C VAL A 94 -0.14 -8.24 5.12
N ILE A 95 0.55 -7.11 5.22
CA ILE A 95 0.77 -6.43 6.50
C ILE A 95 -0.53 -5.83 7.03
N ALA A 96 -1.31 -5.18 6.18
CA ALA A 96 -2.59 -4.58 6.57
C ALA A 96 -3.59 -5.65 7.01
N PHE A 97 -3.72 -6.76 6.27
CA PHE A 97 -4.63 -7.84 6.64
C PHE A 97 -4.19 -8.50 7.95
N TRP A 98 -2.89 -8.74 8.13
CA TRP A 98 -2.35 -9.22 9.39
C TRP A 98 -2.70 -8.28 10.55
N ALA A 99 -2.47 -6.97 10.39
CA ALA A 99 -2.80 -5.96 11.40
C ALA A 99 -4.31 -5.89 11.69
N ALA A 100 -5.17 -6.15 10.69
CA ALA A 100 -6.61 -6.20 10.88
C ALA A 100 -7.06 -7.41 11.72
N LEU A 101 -6.38 -8.55 11.58
CA LEU A 101 -6.69 -9.79 12.30
C LEU A 101 -6.01 -9.89 13.67
N TYR A 102 -4.92 -9.17 13.88
CA TYR A 102 -4.11 -9.26 15.09
C TYR A 102 -4.89 -8.76 16.32
N ARG A 103 -5.19 -9.69 17.24
CA ARG A 103 -5.78 -9.42 18.55
C ARG A 103 -4.77 -9.75 19.64
N PRO A 104 -4.09 -8.76 20.25
CA PRO A 104 -3.19 -9.03 21.37
C PRO A 104 -4.00 -9.65 22.52
N ARG A 105 -3.50 -10.75 23.09
CA ARG A 105 -4.08 -11.29 24.33
C ARG A 105 -3.85 -10.26 25.44
N PRO A 106 -4.83 -9.99 26.32
CA PRO A 106 -4.57 -9.21 27.52
C PRO A 106 -3.46 -9.91 28.30
N VAL A 107 -2.38 -9.19 28.60
CA VAL A 107 -1.38 -9.68 29.55
C VAL A 107 -2.10 -9.71 30.89
N ALA A 108 -2.32 -10.91 31.44
CA ALA A 108 -2.80 -11.05 32.81
C ALA A 108 -1.75 -10.40 33.71
N ALA A 109 -2.14 -9.30 34.36
CA ALA A 109 -1.34 -8.57 35.33
C ALA A 109 -1.22 -9.36 36.64
#